data_AF-A0A5C6J3A0-F1
#
_entry.id   AF-A0A5C6J3A0-F1
#
_cell.length_a   1.000
_cell.length_b   1.000
_cell.length_c   1.000
_cell.angle_alpha   90.00
_cell.angle_beta   90.00
_cell.angle_gamma   90.00
#
_symmetry.space_group_name_H-M   'P 1'
#
loop_
_entity.id
_entity.type
_entity.pdbx_description
1 polymer ?
#
loop_
_entity_poly.entity_id
_entity_poly.type
_entity_poly.pdbx_seq_one_letter_code
_entity_poly.pdbx_strand_id
1 'polypeptide(L)'
;MTARPGTPVTQPYPPSSLARARRTRAPGGVSARGGRGAWALRDTLALLGLPVLVALALPGAFAGGGTRRWFGGRAESQRAEAQAAKDAAAAAFYELDTAQRDLRISIETITAVDDTPAARRAVSDFEALGARIDEVSRRYIQAVDAHDLDRTDLEAGAAARARGELTAARDELVRVKQELDRFGASLGPLLGSAETQLARVAPAVERARQALLAASNALDGVREKGLRAEELAGRLAALAPELTKLNEGAGRHGVRQTVERAERVQREAGAIRAEAERLPEQAAEIDHRLVSLRTRAQALTTRAGQVEPVLSELRRRFSVACWQDLQQVPAQAVENVAQAERKLREAQSARDAQHWADATSLLSTVRALLNATDDAVSAAGDRLARLNAVQKDPQAEVEKTRFAIRDAQRLAMTGRTTPDPRHARPLDEAVARLERAVGALEGGRHPDYWHFLTETDAVRQAAARVVARIREERGGLAH
;
A
#
# COMPACT_ATOMS: atom_id res chain seq x y z
N MET A 1 -43.65 9.65 71.62
CA MET A 1 -43.53 8.27 71.10
C MET A 1 -42.07 8.00 70.81
N THR A 2 -41.58 6.93 71.41
CA THR A 2 -40.19 6.50 71.56
C THR A 2 -39.71 5.64 70.38
N ALA A 3 -38.38 5.52 70.29
CA ALA A 3 -37.59 4.41 69.73
C ALA A 3 -37.01 4.53 68.31
N ARG A 4 -35.79 5.11 68.27
CA ARG A 4 -34.48 4.52 67.91
C ARG A 4 -34.23 3.73 66.60
N PRO A 5 -33.01 3.87 66.04
CA PRO A 5 -32.56 3.31 64.75
C PRO A 5 -31.89 1.93 64.90
N GLY A 6 -31.74 1.21 63.78
CA GLY A 6 -30.99 -0.05 63.70
C GLY A 6 -30.03 -0.10 62.51
N THR A 7 -28.75 -0.23 62.80
CA THR A 7 -27.64 -0.79 61.99
C THR A 7 -26.85 -1.71 62.94
N PRO A 8 -25.91 -2.56 62.49
CA PRO A 8 -25.78 -3.39 61.28
C PRO A 8 -25.50 -4.87 61.66
N VAL A 9 -25.40 -5.80 60.70
CA VAL A 9 -24.74 -7.11 60.93
C VAL A 9 -23.85 -7.49 59.74
N THR A 10 -22.61 -7.80 60.09
CA THR A 10 -21.50 -8.31 59.28
C THR A 10 -21.38 -9.85 59.35
N GLN A 11 -20.70 -10.42 58.33
CA GLN A 11 -19.96 -11.71 58.26
C GLN A 11 -20.73 -13.03 57.98
N PRO A 12 -20.07 -14.11 57.49
CA PRO A 12 -18.75 -14.29 56.84
C PRO A 12 -18.72 -15.22 55.58
N TYR A 13 -17.59 -15.26 54.87
CA TYR A 13 -17.11 -16.29 53.89
C TYR A 13 -17.04 -17.73 54.52
N PRO A 14 -16.79 -18.91 53.84
CA PRO A 14 -15.93 -19.16 52.66
C PRO A 14 -16.38 -20.35 51.72
N PRO A 15 -15.50 -21.20 51.10
CA PRO A 15 -15.46 -21.41 49.64
C PRO A 15 -15.86 -22.83 49.18
N SER A 16 -15.97 -23.09 47.87
CA SER A 16 -15.99 -24.47 47.33
C SER A 16 -15.51 -24.53 45.89
N SER A 17 -14.27 -24.96 45.74
CA SER A 17 -13.74 -25.66 44.58
C SER A 17 -14.47 -27.00 44.38
N LEU A 18 -15.01 -27.25 43.20
CA LEU A 18 -15.22 -28.62 42.71
C LEU A 18 -14.86 -28.72 41.23
N ALA A 19 -13.76 -29.42 41.02
CA ALA A 19 -13.46 -30.12 39.79
C ALA A 19 -14.65 -30.99 39.36
N ARG A 20 -14.97 -30.96 38.07
CA ARG A 20 -15.70 -32.04 37.42
C ARG A 20 -14.96 -32.46 36.16
N ALA A 21 -14.19 -33.52 36.33
CA ALA A 21 -13.82 -34.41 35.25
C ALA A 21 -15.06 -35.20 34.77
N ARG A 22 -15.20 -35.37 33.46
CA ARG A 22 -15.55 -36.63 32.77
C ARG A 22 -15.44 -36.38 31.26
N ARG A 23 -14.53 -37.08 30.57
CA ARG A 23 -14.73 -38.37 29.88
C ARG A 23 -15.69 -38.18 28.69
N THR A 24 -15.45 -38.61 27.46
CA THR A 24 -14.61 -39.68 26.88
C THR A 24 -15.00 -39.71 25.40
N ARG A 25 -14.02 -39.83 24.50
CA ARG A 25 -14.01 -40.65 23.25
C ARG A 25 -13.22 -39.93 22.16
N ALA A 26 -11.95 -40.29 22.07
CA ALA A 26 -11.27 -40.37 20.80
C ALA A 26 -11.33 -41.84 20.34
N PRO A 27 -11.74 -42.12 19.09
CA PRO A 27 -11.09 -43.10 18.25
C PRO A 27 -9.98 -42.35 17.47
N GLY A 28 -8.73 -42.80 17.40
CA GLY A 28 -8.32 -44.17 17.13
C GLY A 28 -8.51 -44.43 15.63
N GLY A 29 -7.53 -44.04 14.81
CA GLY A 29 -7.64 -44.16 13.35
C GLY A 29 -6.38 -43.75 12.61
N VAL A 30 -5.25 -44.38 12.92
CA VAL A 30 -4.09 -44.44 12.03
C VAL A 30 -4.53 -45.14 10.75
N SER A 31 -4.44 -44.45 9.62
CA SER A 31 -4.42 -45.06 8.30
C SER A 31 -3.46 -44.28 7.42
N ALA A 32 -2.21 -44.72 7.48
CA ALA A 32 -1.27 -44.60 6.39
C ALA A 32 -1.91 -45.21 5.13
N ARG A 33 -2.24 -44.34 4.18
CA ARG A 33 -2.44 -44.70 2.77
C ARG A 33 -2.11 -43.47 1.94
N GLY A 34 -0.81 -43.19 1.82
CA GLY A 34 -0.25 -42.32 0.80
C GLY A 34 -0.45 -42.99 -0.56
N GLY A 35 -1.66 -42.85 -1.09
CA GLY A 35 -2.02 -43.23 -2.45
C GLY A 35 -1.46 -42.18 -3.40
N ARG A 36 -0.42 -42.59 -4.12
CA ARG A 36 0.02 -41.99 -5.38
C ARG A 36 -1.20 -41.78 -6.27
N GLY A 37 -1.56 -40.52 -6.49
CA GLY A 37 -2.63 -40.08 -7.40
C GLY A 37 -2.06 -39.02 -8.33
N ALA A 38 -1.19 -39.46 -9.23
CA ALA A 38 -0.75 -38.66 -10.34
C ALA A 38 -1.94 -38.40 -11.28
N TRP A 39 -2.01 -37.16 -11.76
CA TRP A 39 -2.46 -36.77 -13.10
C TRP A 39 -3.93 -37.04 -13.47
N ALA A 40 -4.70 -35.95 -13.44
CA ALA A 40 -5.92 -35.80 -14.24
C ALA A 40 -5.83 -34.48 -15.03
N LEU A 41 -5.13 -34.54 -16.16
CA LEU A 41 -5.30 -33.65 -17.30
C LEU A 41 -6.17 -34.41 -18.32
N ARG A 42 -7.39 -33.94 -18.50
CA ARG A 42 -8.35 -34.22 -19.59
C ARG A 42 -8.72 -32.85 -20.14
N ASP A 43 -8.89 -32.55 -21.42
CA ASP A 43 -8.80 -33.21 -22.72
C ASP A 43 -8.39 -32.03 -23.67
N THR A 44 -7.59 -32.13 -24.72
CA THR A 44 -7.84 -32.76 -26.02
C THR A 44 -6.61 -32.42 -26.88
N LEU A 45 -5.77 -33.39 -27.22
CA LEU A 45 -4.75 -33.24 -28.26
C LEU A 45 -4.99 -34.32 -29.29
N ALA A 46 -5.57 -33.90 -30.41
CA ALA A 46 -5.80 -34.72 -31.58
C ALA A 46 -4.55 -34.69 -32.48
N LEU A 47 -4.05 -35.90 -32.75
CA LEU A 47 -3.49 -36.37 -34.03
C LEU A 47 -2.37 -35.56 -34.70
N LEU A 48 -1.13 -36.02 -34.52
CA LEU A 48 -0.13 -36.02 -35.59
C LEU A 48 0.62 -37.36 -35.55
N GLY A 49 0.24 -38.25 -36.47
CA GLY A 49 0.98 -39.46 -36.81
C GLY A 49 1.88 -39.18 -38.01
N LEU A 50 3.15 -39.58 -37.92
CA LEU A 50 4.07 -39.63 -39.05
C LEU A 50 5.20 -40.63 -38.72
N PRO A 51 5.21 -41.84 -39.30
CA PRO A 51 6.39 -42.66 -39.31
C PRO A 51 7.20 -42.42 -40.58
N VAL A 52 8.50 -42.30 -40.36
CA VAL A 52 9.58 -42.42 -41.34
C VAL A 52 9.41 -43.69 -42.19
N LEU A 53 9.41 -43.54 -43.52
CA LEU A 53 9.62 -44.65 -44.46
C LEU A 53 10.64 -44.26 -45.55
N VAL A 54 11.85 -44.78 -45.35
CA VAL A 54 12.70 -45.53 -46.28
C VAL A 54 12.83 -45.01 -47.73
N ALA A 55 13.98 -44.42 -48.01
CA ALA A 55 14.57 -44.38 -49.35
C ALA A 55 15.14 -45.78 -49.69
N LEU A 56 14.57 -46.42 -50.72
CA LEU A 56 15.09 -47.64 -51.32
C LEU A 56 15.31 -47.37 -52.81
N ALA A 57 16.58 -47.20 -53.17
CA ALA A 57 17.06 -47.31 -54.54
C ALA A 57 17.33 -48.80 -54.83
N LEU A 58 16.88 -49.30 -55.97
CA LEU A 58 17.55 -50.31 -56.84
C LEU A 58 16.72 -50.55 -58.13
N PRO A 59 17.34 -51.01 -59.23
CA PRO A 59 16.84 -50.94 -60.60
C PRO A 59 16.12 -52.23 -61.03
N GLY A 60 15.19 -52.11 -61.99
CA GLY A 60 14.51 -53.25 -62.60
C GLY A 60 14.27 -53.03 -64.09
N ALA A 61 15.14 -53.59 -64.91
CA ALA A 61 14.96 -53.71 -66.34
C ALA A 61 13.90 -54.78 -66.67
N PHE A 62 12.98 -54.47 -67.56
CA PHE A 62 12.29 -55.46 -68.38
C PHE A 62 12.45 -55.08 -69.85
N ALA A 63 12.97 -56.04 -70.61
CA ALA A 63 13.17 -55.97 -72.04
C ALA A 63 11.98 -56.61 -72.78
N GLY A 64 11.57 -55.98 -73.89
CA GLY A 64 11.25 -56.68 -75.13
C GLY A 64 9.77 -56.94 -75.48
N GLY A 65 9.33 -56.34 -76.60
CA GLY A 65 8.19 -56.78 -77.43
C GLY A 65 7.25 -55.64 -77.86
N GLY A 66 7.61 -54.81 -78.84
CA GLY A 66 7.15 -54.96 -80.23
C GLY A 66 5.64 -54.67 -80.38
N THR A 67 5.20 -53.48 -80.79
CA THR A 67 5.08 -53.11 -82.21
C THR A 67 4.90 -51.59 -82.40
N ARG A 68 5.73 -51.03 -83.28
CA ARG A 68 5.57 -49.84 -84.15
C ARG A 68 4.49 -48.80 -83.79
N ARG A 69 4.93 -47.64 -83.28
CA ARG A 69 4.34 -46.32 -83.64
C ARG A 69 5.45 -45.29 -83.80
N TRP A 70 6.06 -45.33 -84.98
CA TRP A 70 7.09 -44.40 -85.46
C TRP A 70 6.38 -43.09 -85.83
N PHE A 71 6.77 -41.96 -85.21
CA PHE A 71 6.29 -40.57 -85.41
C PHE A 71 5.10 -40.03 -84.57
N GLY A 72 5.14 -40.13 -83.23
CA GLY A 72 4.19 -39.40 -82.35
C GLY A 72 4.63 -39.06 -80.91
N GLY A 73 5.71 -39.63 -80.38
CA GLY A 73 6.00 -39.60 -78.93
C GLY A 73 6.54 -38.29 -78.31
N ARG A 74 7.02 -37.33 -79.12
CA ARG A 74 7.58 -36.07 -78.57
C ARG A 74 6.50 -35.08 -78.14
N ALA A 75 5.36 -35.05 -78.85
CA ALA A 75 4.24 -34.17 -78.50
C ALA A 75 3.51 -34.66 -77.23
N GLU A 76 3.39 -35.98 -77.06
CA GLU A 76 2.75 -36.59 -75.88
C GLU A 76 3.57 -36.41 -74.60
N SER A 77 4.91 -36.55 -74.68
CA SER A 77 5.83 -36.24 -73.57
C SER A 77 5.74 -34.76 -73.16
N GLN A 78 5.63 -33.84 -74.12
CA GLN A 78 5.53 -32.41 -73.86
C GLN A 78 4.19 -32.01 -73.24
N ARG A 79 3.09 -32.70 -73.59
CA ARG A 79 1.79 -32.54 -72.93
C ARG A 79 1.84 -32.99 -71.47
N ALA A 80 2.41 -34.17 -71.22
CA ALA A 80 2.56 -34.69 -69.86
C ALA A 80 3.40 -33.75 -68.98
N GLU A 81 4.48 -33.18 -69.52
CA GLU A 81 5.32 -32.20 -68.82
C GLU A 81 4.59 -30.87 -68.58
N ALA A 82 3.77 -30.40 -69.52
CA ALA A 82 2.94 -29.20 -69.33
C ALA A 82 1.84 -29.42 -68.28
N GLN A 83 1.23 -30.61 -68.26
CA GLN A 83 0.26 -30.98 -67.23
C GLN A 83 0.90 -31.06 -65.85
N ALA A 84 2.08 -31.68 -65.73
CA ALA A 84 2.84 -31.71 -64.48
C ALA A 84 3.20 -30.28 -64.00
N ALA A 85 3.53 -29.36 -64.91
CA ALA A 85 3.76 -27.96 -64.57
C ALA A 85 2.48 -27.26 -64.08
N LYS A 86 1.32 -27.57 -64.67
CA LYS A 86 0.00 -27.08 -64.22
C LYS A 86 -0.32 -27.56 -62.81
N ASP A 87 -0.15 -28.85 -62.54
CA ASP A 87 -0.41 -29.44 -61.22
C ASP A 87 0.54 -28.85 -60.15
N ALA A 88 1.82 -28.66 -60.50
CA ALA A 88 2.80 -28.03 -59.61
C ALA A 88 2.48 -26.55 -59.33
N ALA A 89 1.99 -25.80 -60.33
CA ALA A 89 1.54 -24.42 -60.14
C ALA A 89 0.27 -24.35 -59.26
N ALA A 90 -0.68 -25.28 -59.46
CA ALA A 90 -1.89 -25.39 -58.65
C ALA A 90 -1.56 -25.71 -57.17
N ALA A 91 -0.61 -26.62 -56.93
CA ALA A 91 -0.12 -26.92 -55.59
C ALA A 91 0.52 -25.68 -54.93
N ALA A 92 1.39 -24.97 -55.65
CA ALA A 92 2.02 -23.74 -55.14
C ALA A 92 0.99 -22.62 -54.84
N PHE A 93 -0.06 -22.51 -55.66
CA PHE A 93 -1.16 -21.57 -55.41
C PHE A 93 -1.92 -21.92 -54.13
N TYR A 94 -2.28 -23.20 -53.93
CA TYR A 94 -2.98 -23.65 -52.73
C TYR A 94 -2.15 -23.47 -51.46
N GLU A 95 -0.84 -23.77 -51.51
CA GLU A 95 0.08 -23.55 -50.40
C GLU A 95 0.20 -22.08 -50.02
N LEU A 96 0.24 -21.17 -51.01
CA LEU A 96 0.28 -19.73 -50.78
C LEU A 96 -1.01 -19.21 -50.13
N ASP A 97 -2.17 -19.60 -50.65
CA ASP A 97 -3.48 -19.22 -50.09
C ASP A 97 -3.63 -19.72 -48.64
N THR A 98 -3.23 -20.97 -48.38
CA THR A 98 -3.24 -21.54 -47.02
C THR A 98 -2.35 -20.72 -46.08
N ALA A 99 -1.11 -20.44 -46.48
CA ALA A 99 -0.18 -19.64 -45.67
C ALA A 99 -0.70 -18.20 -45.44
N GLN A 100 -1.36 -17.60 -46.42
CA GLN A 100 -1.97 -16.27 -46.28
C GLN A 100 -3.10 -16.26 -45.25
N ARG A 101 -3.95 -17.30 -45.23
CA ARG A 101 -5.04 -17.45 -44.27
C ARG A 101 -4.51 -17.63 -42.84
N ASP A 102 -3.50 -18.48 -42.65
CA ASP A 102 -2.90 -18.73 -41.33
C ASP A 102 -2.27 -17.44 -40.76
N LEU A 103 -1.59 -16.69 -41.61
CA LEU A 103 -0.96 -15.44 -41.21
C LEU A 103 -1.96 -14.32 -40.92
N ARG A 104 -3.13 -14.32 -41.59
CA ARG A 104 -4.23 -13.41 -41.28
C ARG A 104 -4.70 -13.57 -39.84
N ILE A 105 -4.84 -14.81 -39.36
CA ILE A 105 -5.20 -15.10 -37.94
C ILE A 105 -4.15 -14.52 -36.98
N SER A 106 -2.87 -14.62 -37.35
CA SER A 106 -1.78 -14.06 -36.55
C SER A 106 -1.86 -12.53 -36.46
N ILE A 107 -2.15 -11.86 -37.57
CA ILE A 107 -2.33 -10.40 -37.62
C ILE A 107 -3.58 -9.96 -36.84
N GLU A 108 -4.68 -10.69 -36.95
CA GLU A 108 -5.90 -10.44 -36.15
C GLU A 108 -5.62 -10.58 -34.65
N THR A 109 -4.83 -11.58 -34.25
CA THR A 109 -4.44 -11.78 -32.85
C THR A 109 -3.58 -10.62 -32.33
N ILE A 110 -2.59 -10.17 -33.12
CA ILE A 110 -1.74 -9.02 -32.76
C ILE A 110 -2.59 -7.76 -32.62
N THR A 111 -3.43 -7.46 -33.60
CA THR A 111 -4.24 -6.23 -33.63
C THR A 111 -5.34 -6.19 -32.56
N ALA A 112 -5.84 -7.35 -32.13
CA ALA A 112 -6.82 -7.43 -31.03
C ALA A 112 -6.23 -6.97 -29.68
N VAL A 113 -4.90 -6.97 -29.52
CA VAL A 113 -4.26 -6.75 -28.22
C VAL A 113 -3.18 -5.68 -28.23
N ASP A 114 -2.62 -5.34 -29.40
CA ASP A 114 -1.49 -4.43 -29.56
C ASP A 114 -1.80 -3.33 -30.60
N ASP A 115 -1.67 -2.07 -30.17
CA ASP A 115 -1.83 -0.87 -31.01
C ASP A 115 -0.53 -0.03 -31.04
N THR A 116 0.62 -0.69 -30.96
CA THR A 116 1.92 -0.04 -31.14
C THR A 116 2.19 0.30 -32.61
N PRO A 117 3.10 1.24 -32.90
CA PRO A 117 3.55 1.48 -34.27
C PRO A 117 4.08 0.23 -34.98
N ALA A 118 4.67 -0.72 -34.22
CA ALA A 118 5.14 -1.99 -34.75
C ALA A 118 3.98 -2.90 -35.19
N ALA A 119 2.92 -3.01 -34.38
CA ALA A 119 1.71 -3.74 -34.76
C ALA A 119 1.02 -3.12 -35.99
N ARG A 120 0.87 -1.78 -36.04
CA ARG A 120 0.33 -1.09 -37.22
C ARG A 120 1.18 -1.30 -38.47
N ARG A 121 2.50 -1.32 -38.32
CA ARG A 121 3.41 -1.62 -39.43
C ARG A 121 3.24 -3.06 -39.93
N ALA A 122 3.11 -4.03 -39.02
CA ALA A 122 2.84 -5.42 -39.41
C ALA A 122 1.54 -5.55 -40.23
N VAL A 123 0.48 -4.80 -39.89
CA VAL A 123 -0.76 -4.75 -40.69
C VAL A 123 -0.47 -4.20 -42.09
N SER A 124 0.19 -3.04 -42.19
CA SER A 124 0.51 -2.42 -43.48
C SER A 124 1.41 -3.28 -44.35
N ASP A 125 2.40 -3.95 -43.75
CA ASP A 125 3.31 -4.85 -44.46
C ASP A 125 2.56 -6.11 -44.94
N PHE A 126 1.61 -6.62 -44.17
CA PHE A 126 0.74 -7.73 -44.57
C PHE A 126 -0.22 -7.35 -45.71
N GLU A 127 -0.79 -6.14 -45.69
CA GLU A 127 -1.62 -5.61 -46.78
C GLU A 127 -0.82 -5.47 -48.08
N ALA A 128 0.42 -4.97 -48.00
CA ALA A 128 1.30 -4.88 -49.16
C ALA A 128 1.67 -6.25 -49.73
N LEU A 129 1.88 -7.26 -48.87
CA LEU A 129 2.07 -8.65 -49.30
C LEU A 129 0.79 -9.22 -49.93
N GLY A 130 -0.38 -8.90 -49.38
CA GLY A 130 -1.68 -9.28 -49.96
C GLY A 130 -1.87 -8.79 -51.39
N ALA A 131 -1.57 -7.52 -51.65
CA ALA A 131 -1.64 -6.96 -53.01
C ALA A 131 -0.70 -7.67 -54.00
N ARG A 132 0.47 -8.12 -53.53
CA ARG A 132 1.43 -8.89 -54.33
C ARG A 132 0.96 -10.32 -54.57
N ILE A 133 0.34 -10.96 -53.57
CA ILE A 133 -0.29 -12.28 -53.69
C ILE A 133 -1.40 -12.21 -54.74
N ASP A 134 -2.25 -11.18 -54.71
CA ASP A 134 -3.32 -11.00 -55.70
C ASP A 134 -2.77 -10.89 -57.12
N GLU A 135 -1.63 -10.21 -57.29
CA GLU A 135 -0.98 -10.07 -58.59
C GLU A 135 -0.43 -11.39 -59.13
N VAL A 136 0.31 -12.16 -58.32
CA VAL A 136 0.84 -13.47 -58.77
C VAL A 136 -0.28 -14.50 -58.96
N SER A 137 -1.34 -14.43 -58.14
CA SER A 137 -2.56 -15.22 -58.30
C SER A 137 -3.25 -14.94 -59.64
N ARG A 138 -3.37 -13.66 -60.04
CA ARG A 138 -3.91 -13.29 -61.37
C ARG A 138 -3.07 -13.86 -62.51
N ARG A 139 -1.73 -13.77 -62.42
CA ARG A 139 -0.84 -14.31 -63.45
C ARG A 139 -0.94 -15.82 -63.58
N TYR A 140 -1.05 -16.52 -62.45
CA TYR A 140 -1.30 -17.96 -62.44
C TYR A 140 -2.64 -18.31 -63.12
N ILE A 141 -3.74 -17.62 -62.76
CA ILE A 141 -5.06 -17.85 -63.37
C ILE A 141 -5.00 -17.59 -64.87
N GLN A 142 -4.38 -16.48 -65.30
CA GLN A 142 -4.20 -16.17 -66.72
C GLN A 142 -3.37 -17.24 -67.46
N ALA A 143 -2.30 -17.76 -66.84
CA ALA A 143 -1.50 -18.83 -67.42
C ALA A 143 -2.29 -20.15 -67.52
N VAL A 144 -3.17 -20.45 -66.57
CA VAL A 144 -4.04 -21.63 -66.62
C VAL A 144 -5.12 -21.46 -67.69
N ASP A 145 -5.74 -20.29 -67.78
CA ASP A 145 -6.84 -19.99 -68.72
C ASP A 145 -6.38 -19.88 -70.18
N ALA A 146 -5.13 -19.45 -70.40
CA ALA A 146 -4.56 -19.31 -71.74
C ALA A 146 -4.30 -20.66 -72.45
N HIS A 147 -4.18 -21.76 -71.69
CA HIS A 147 -3.77 -23.07 -72.23
C HIS A 147 -4.78 -24.17 -71.92
N ASP A 148 -5.51 -24.56 -72.98
CA ASP A 148 -6.39 -25.74 -72.98
C ASP A 148 -5.59 -27.02 -73.23
N LEU A 149 -5.02 -27.58 -72.16
CA LEU A 149 -4.16 -28.77 -72.20
C LEU A 149 -4.93 -30.07 -72.48
N ASP A 150 -6.26 -30.07 -72.35
CA ASP A 150 -7.13 -31.23 -72.61
C ASP A 150 -7.41 -31.44 -74.11
N ARG A 151 -6.92 -30.52 -74.96
CA ARG A 151 -7.12 -30.56 -76.40
C ARG A 151 -6.31 -31.67 -77.08
N THR A 152 -7.01 -32.55 -77.78
CA THR A 152 -6.46 -33.76 -78.43
C THR A 152 -5.47 -33.48 -79.57
N ASP A 153 -5.49 -32.29 -80.19
CA ASP A 153 -4.60 -31.86 -81.27
C ASP A 153 -3.59 -30.76 -80.85
N LEU A 154 -3.31 -30.59 -79.55
CA LEU A 154 -2.36 -29.56 -79.08
C LEU A 154 -0.97 -29.67 -79.74
N GLU A 155 -0.49 -28.60 -80.36
CA GLU A 155 0.83 -28.56 -80.98
C GLU A 155 1.96 -28.63 -79.93
N ALA A 156 3.06 -29.30 -80.26
CA ALA A 156 4.22 -29.42 -79.36
C ALA A 156 4.82 -28.06 -78.96
N GLY A 157 4.74 -27.05 -79.84
CA GLY A 157 5.17 -25.68 -79.53
C GLY A 157 4.20 -24.92 -78.61
N ALA A 158 2.91 -25.26 -78.62
CA ALA A 158 1.94 -24.74 -77.66
C ALA A 158 2.14 -25.39 -76.28
N ALA A 159 2.36 -26.71 -76.22
CA ALA A 159 2.66 -27.43 -74.98
C ALA A 159 3.96 -26.92 -74.30
N ALA A 160 5.02 -26.66 -75.08
CA ALA A 160 6.26 -26.11 -74.54
C ALA A 160 6.11 -24.68 -73.99
N ARG A 161 5.29 -23.83 -74.64
CA ARG A 161 4.96 -22.49 -74.15
C ARG A 161 4.14 -22.55 -72.86
N ALA A 162 3.10 -23.39 -72.83
CA ALA A 162 2.28 -23.62 -71.64
C ALA A 162 3.14 -24.06 -70.45
N ARG A 163 4.04 -25.04 -70.66
CA ARG A 163 5.00 -25.48 -69.64
C ARG A 163 5.85 -24.32 -69.13
N GLY A 164 6.38 -23.48 -70.02
CA GLY A 164 7.21 -22.32 -69.66
C GLY A 164 6.46 -21.28 -68.83
N GLU A 165 5.26 -20.90 -69.26
CA GLU A 165 4.41 -19.90 -68.57
C GLU A 165 3.91 -20.41 -67.21
N LEU A 166 3.49 -21.68 -67.12
CA LEU A 166 3.07 -22.30 -65.87
C LEU A 166 4.23 -22.48 -64.88
N THR A 167 5.42 -22.82 -65.37
CA THR A 167 6.63 -22.89 -64.53
C THR A 167 7.01 -21.52 -64.00
N ALA A 168 6.94 -20.47 -64.84
CA ALA A 168 7.19 -19.10 -64.43
C ALA A 168 6.19 -18.62 -63.38
N ALA A 169 4.89 -18.89 -63.59
CA ALA A 169 3.84 -18.57 -62.61
C ALA A 169 4.07 -19.31 -61.27
N ARG A 170 4.42 -20.61 -61.32
CA ARG A 170 4.78 -21.41 -60.15
C ARG A 170 5.97 -20.82 -59.39
N ASP A 171 7.02 -20.41 -60.09
CA ASP A 171 8.22 -19.83 -59.46
C ASP A 171 7.93 -18.49 -58.79
N GLU A 172 7.08 -17.65 -59.38
CA GLU A 172 6.59 -16.42 -58.76
C GLU A 172 5.75 -16.69 -57.50
N LEU A 173 4.82 -17.66 -57.55
CA LEU A 173 4.02 -18.08 -56.39
C LEU A 173 4.91 -18.57 -55.23
N VAL A 174 5.88 -19.45 -55.52
CA VAL A 174 6.82 -19.96 -54.52
C VAL A 174 7.67 -18.83 -53.94
N ARG A 175 8.13 -17.88 -54.76
CA ARG A 175 8.89 -16.73 -54.30
C ARG A 175 8.08 -15.86 -53.34
N VAL A 176 6.84 -15.53 -53.68
CA VAL A 176 5.96 -14.74 -52.80
C VAL A 176 5.63 -15.51 -51.51
N LYS A 177 5.43 -16.83 -51.59
CA LYS A 177 5.26 -17.67 -50.40
C LYS A 177 6.48 -17.59 -49.47
N GLN A 178 7.70 -17.66 -49.99
CA GLN A 178 8.91 -17.52 -49.16
C GLN A 178 9.02 -16.14 -48.49
N GLU A 179 8.52 -15.09 -49.15
CA GLU A 179 8.45 -13.76 -48.56
C GLU A 179 7.40 -13.69 -47.44
N LEU A 180 6.24 -14.34 -47.65
CA LEU A 180 5.18 -14.48 -46.66
C LEU A 180 5.65 -15.29 -45.43
N ASP A 181 6.35 -16.40 -45.63
CA ASP A 181 6.91 -17.25 -44.56
C ASP A 181 7.94 -16.44 -43.73
N ARG A 182 8.81 -15.66 -44.40
CA ARG A 182 9.78 -14.77 -43.72
C ARG A 182 9.08 -13.67 -42.91
N PHE A 183 8.01 -13.09 -43.46
CA PHE A 183 7.21 -12.13 -42.73
C PHE A 183 6.53 -12.78 -41.52
N GLY A 184 5.94 -13.96 -41.66
CA GLY A 184 5.36 -14.72 -40.54
C GLY A 184 6.37 -14.99 -39.43
N ALA A 185 7.59 -15.41 -39.76
CA ALA A 185 8.67 -15.59 -38.79
C ALA A 185 9.03 -14.28 -38.05
N SER A 186 8.94 -13.13 -38.73
CA SER A 186 9.21 -11.82 -38.12
C SER A 186 8.16 -11.36 -37.11
N LEU A 187 6.94 -11.93 -37.14
CA LEU A 187 5.87 -11.61 -36.20
C LEU A 187 6.06 -12.25 -34.82
N GLY A 188 6.98 -13.21 -34.66
CA GLY A 188 7.19 -13.96 -33.41
C GLY A 188 7.25 -13.11 -32.13
N PRO A 189 8.05 -12.02 -32.09
CA PRO A 189 8.08 -11.13 -30.92
C PRO A 189 6.76 -10.44 -30.60
N LEU A 190 5.99 -10.04 -31.63
CA LEU A 190 4.68 -9.41 -31.45
C LEU A 190 3.65 -10.42 -30.94
N LEU A 191 3.66 -11.65 -31.45
CA LEU A 191 2.81 -12.74 -30.97
C LEU A 191 3.14 -13.12 -29.51
N GLY A 192 4.43 -13.24 -29.16
CA GLY A 192 4.81 -13.51 -27.76
C GLY A 192 4.43 -12.38 -26.80
N SER A 193 4.49 -11.13 -27.25
CA SER A 193 3.98 -9.96 -26.51
C SER A 193 2.46 -10.05 -26.32
N ALA A 194 1.73 -10.34 -27.40
CA ALA A 194 0.27 -10.50 -27.41
C ALA A 194 -0.20 -11.59 -26.43
N GLU A 195 0.44 -12.77 -26.47
CA GLU A 195 0.18 -13.88 -25.55
C GLU A 195 0.42 -13.48 -24.09
N THR A 196 1.53 -12.77 -23.82
CA THR A 196 1.85 -12.29 -22.48
C THR A 196 0.79 -11.31 -21.96
N GLN A 197 0.23 -10.47 -22.82
CA GLN A 197 -0.84 -9.54 -22.44
C GLN A 197 -2.17 -10.27 -22.19
N LEU A 198 -2.53 -11.21 -23.06
CA LEU A 198 -3.73 -12.05 -22.90
C LEU A 198 -3.68 -12.84 -21.58
N ALA A 199 -2.52 -13.41 -21.24
CA ALA A 199 -2.32 -14.16 -20.01
C ALA A 199 -2.55 -13.32 -18.73
N ARG A 200 -2.46 -11.99 -18.82
CA ARG A 200 -2.70 -11.08 -17.67
C ARG A 200 -4.16 -10.77 -17.41
N VAL A 201 -5.04 -10.93 -18.41
CA VAL A 201 -6.45 -10.50 -18.33
C VAL A 201 -7.18 -11.21 -17.19
N ALA A 202 -7.21 -12.54 -17.21
CA ALA A 202 -7.97 -13.31 -16.22
C ALA A 202 -7.48 -13.06 -14.77
N PRO A 203 -6.16 -13.09 -14.46
CA PRO A 203 -5.67 -12.75 -13.14
C PRO A 203 -5.97 -11.31 -12.69
N ALA A 204 -5.98 -10.34 -13.61
CA ALA A 204 -6.32 -8.96 -13.29
C ALA A 204 -7.81 -8.82 -12.93
N VAL A 205 -8.70 -9.39 -13.74
CA VAL A 205 -10.15 -9.37 -13.50
C VAL A 205 -10.51 -10.06 -12.19
N GLU A 206 -9.89 -11.20 -11.90
CA GLU A 206 -10.16 -11.93 -10.66
C GLU A 206 -9.71 -11.15 -9.42
N ARG A 207 -8.53 -10.53 -9.45
CA ARG A 207 -8.08 -9.64 -8.36
C ARG A 207 -9.01 -8.45 -8.15
N ALA A 208 -9.55 -7.88 -9.22
CA ALA A 208 -10.52 -6.79 -9.12
C ALA A 208 -11.84 -7.25 -8.44
N ARG A 209 -12.36 -8.42 -8.82
CA ARG A 209 -13.56 -9.01 -8.20
C ARG A 209 -13.35 -9.32 -6.72
N GLN A 210 -12.21 -9.91 -6.38
CA GLN A 210 -11.86 -10.19 -4.98
C GLN A 210 -11.75 -8.89 -4.15
N ALA A 211 -11.17 -7.83 -4.71
CA ALA A 211 -11.08 -6.54 -4.04
C ALA A 211 -12.49 -5.93 -3.80
N LEU A 212 -13.39 -6.01 -4.78
CA LEU A 212 -14.78 -5.56 -4.63
C LEU A 212 -15.53 -6.32 -3.53
N LEU A 213 -15.41 -7.66 -3.52
CA LEU A 213 -16.03 -8.49 -2.49
C LEU A 213 -15.48 -8.17 -1.09
N ALA A 214 -14.15 -8.01 -0.98
CA ALA A 214 -13.53 -7.66 0.29
C ALA A 214 -13.96 -6.26 0.79
N ALA A 215 -14.11 -5.29 -0.11
CA ALA A 215 -14.63 -3.98 0.22
C ALA A 215 -16.10 -4.04 0.69
N SER A 216 -16.94 -4.84 0.04
CA SER A 216 -18.32 -5.08 0.47
C SER A 216 -18.37 -5.68 1.87
N ASN A 217 -17.62 -6.75 2.11
CA ASN A 217 -17.57 -7.42 3.41
C ASN A 217 -17.06 -6.48 4.52
N ALA A 218 -16.09 -5.61 4.22
CA ALA A 218 -15.61 -4.62 5.18
C ALA A 218 -16.71 -3.60 5.54
N LEU A 219 -17.48 -3.12 4.55
CA LEU A 219 -18.62 -2.23 4.81
C LEU A 219 -19.73 -2.91 5.60
N ASP A 220 -20.00 -4.18 5.35
CA ASP A 220 -20.95 -4.95 6.16
C ASP A 220 -20.47 -5.09 7.61
N GLY A 221 -19.18 -5.36 7.82
CA GLY A 221 -18.58 -5.37 9.16
C GLY A 221 -18.62 -4.01 9.88
N VAL A 222 -18.58 -2.90 9.14
CA VAL A 222 -18.80 -1.55 9.69
C VAL A 222 -20.26 -1.37 10.12
N ARG A 223 -21.22 -1.80 9.30
CA ARG A 223 -22.67 -1.74 9.60
C ARG A 223 -23.05 -2.60 10.80
N GLU A 224 -22.49 -3.80 10.92
CA GLU A 224 -22.70 -4.70 12.07
C GLU A 224 -22.28 -4.04 13.39
N LYS A 225 -21.28 -3.16 13.35
CA LYS A 225 -20.83 -2.37 14.51
C LYS A 225 -21.64 -1.08 14.73
N GLY A 226 -22.73 -0.88 13.98
CA GLY A 226 -23.58 0.31 14.05
C GLY A 226 -22.90 1.59 13.54
N LEU A 227 -21.83 1.45 12.75
CA LEU A 227 -21.10 2.58 12.19
C LEU A 227 -21.63 2.96 10.80
N ARG A 228 -21.59 4.26 10.52
CA ARG A 228 -22.02 4.88 9.27
C ARG A 228 -20.89 4.86 8.26
N ALA A 229 -21.22 4.51 7.03
CA ALA A 229 -20.27 4.41 5.92
C ALA A 229 -20.95 4.64 4.55
N GLU A 230 -21.96 5.52 4.51
CA GLU A 230 -22.76 5.78 3.32
C GLU A 230 -21.92 6.37 2.19
N GLU A 231 -20.94 7.23 2.48
CA GLU A 231 -20.03 7.78 1.48
C GLU A 231 -19.14 6.69 0.86
N LEU A 232 -18.56 5.83 1.69
CA LEU A 232 -17.76 4.68 1.23
C LEU A 232 -18.61 3.68 0.43
N ALA A 233 -19.85 3.43 0.86
CA ALA A 233 -20.80 2.60 0.13
C ALA A 233 -21.18 3.22 -1.21
N GLY A 234 -21.35 4.55 -1.28
CA GLY A 234 -21.59 5.29 -2.52
C GLY A 234 -20.41 5.18 -3.48
N ARG A 235 -19.17 5.31 -2.97
CA ARG A 235 -17.94 5.11 -3.75
C ARG A 235 -17.82 3.68 -4.29
N LEU A 236 -18.17 2.67 -3.48
CA LEU A 236 -18.18 1.27 -3.93
C LEU A 236 -19.25 1.04 -5.00
N ALA A 237 -20.45 1.60 -4.82
CA ALA A 237 -21.55 1.51 -5.78
C ALA A 237 -21.19 2.16 -7.13
N ALA A 238 -20.40 3.24 -7.12
CA ALA A 238 -19.89 3.88 -8.34
C ALA A 238 -18.97 2.97 -9.16
N LEU A 239 -18.42 1.88 -8.59
CA LEU A 239 -17.63 0.89 -9.32
C LEU A 239 -18.47 -0.16 -10.07
N ALA A 240 -19.79 -0.21 -9.84
CA ALA A 240 -20.66 -1.21 -10.46
C ALA A 240 -20.62 -1.20 -12.01
N PRO A 241 -20.64 -0.04 -12.71
CA PRO A 241 -20.51 -0.02 -14.17
C PRO A 241 -19.18 -0.58 -14.68
N GLU A 242 -18.10 -0.41 -13.90
CA GLU A 242 -16.80 -0.97 -14.27
C GLU A 242 -16.78 -2.49 -14.11
N LEU A 243 -17.43 -3.04 -13.07
CA LEU A 243 -17.63 -4.49 -12.93
C LEU A 243 -18.43 -5.07 -14.11
N THR A 244 -19.47 -4.38 -14.58
CA THR A 244 -20.22 -4.79 -15.77
C THR A 244 -19.31 -4.91 -16.99
N LYS A 245 -18.47 -3.90 -17.25
CA LYS A 245 -17.51 -3.93 -18.37
C LYS A 245 -16.46 -5.03 -18.20
N LEU A 246 -16.01 -5.31 -16.97
CA LEU A 246 -15.11 -6.43 -16.69
C LEU A 246 -15.78 -7.79 -16.98
N ASN A 247 -17.08 -7.92 -16.71
CA ASN A 247 -17.85 -9.12 -17.02
C ASN A 247 -18.13 -9.29 -18.51
N GLU A 248 -18.28 -8.19 -19.27
CA GLU A 248 -18.36 -8.20 -20.73
C GLU A 248 -17.04 -8.65 -21.39
N GLY A 249 -15.91 -8.49 -20.69
CA GLY A 249 -14.63 -9.09 -21.04
C GLY A 249 -13.81 -8.36 -22.10
N ALA A 250 -12.57 -8.84 -22.31
CA ALA A 250 -11.60 -8.23 -23.20
C ALA A 250 -11.97 -8.32 -24.69
N GLY A 251 -12.80 -9.28 -25.10
CA GLY A 251 -13.25 -9.39 -26.49
C GLY A 251 -14.11 -8.20 -26.95
N ARG A 252 -14.84 -7.55 -26.02
CA ARG A 252 -15.65 -6.37 -26.30
C ARG A 252 -14.90 -5.06 -26.06
N HIS A 253 -14.05 -5.04 -25.04
CA HIS A 253 -13.43 -3.80 -24.53
C HIS A 253 -11.95 -3.64 -24.85
N GLY A 254 -11.32 -4.64 -25.46
CA GLY A 254 -9.87 -4.70 -25.67
C GLY A 254 -9.12 -5.24 -24.45
N VAL A 255 -8.02 -5.93 -24.70
CA VAL A 255 -7.18 -6.56 -23.67
C VAL A 255 -6.57 -5.52 -22.73
N ARG A 256 -5.88 -4.52 -23.29
CA ARG A 256 -5.19 -3.50 -22.51
C ARG A 256 -6.15 -2.72 -21.60
N GLN A 257 -7.25 -2.24 -22.17
CA GLN A 257 -8.26 -1.46 -21.45
C GLN A 257 -8.94 -2.28 -20.36
N THR A 258 -9.13 -3.59 -20.57
CA THR A 258 -9.70 -4.49 -19.56
C THR A 258 -8.75 -4.67 -18.39
N VAL A 259 -7.45 -4.86 -18.64
CA VAL A 259 -6.42 -4.96 -17.59
C VAL A 259 -6.32 -3.65 -16.81
N GLU A 260 -6.21 -2.51 -17.48
CA GLU A 260 -6.14 -1.19 -16.84
C GLU A 260 -7.37 -0.90 -15.98
N ARG A 261 -8.56 -1.24 -16.49
CA ARG A 261 -9.82 -1.15 -15.74
C ARG A 261 -9.80 -2.02 -14.49
N ALA A 262 -9.38 -3.28 -14.63
CA ALA A 262 -9.33 -4.22 -13.51
C ALA A 262 -8.38 -3.72 -12.42
N GLU A 263 -7.21 -3.23 -12.80
CA GLU A 263 -6.23 -2.66 -11.84
C GLU A 263 -6.76 -1.39 -11.16
N ARG A 264 -7.47 -0.51 -11.88
CA ARG A 264 -8.12 0.67 -11.29
C ARG A 264 -9.18 0.25 -10.25
N VAL A 265 -10.08 -0.65 -10.63
CA VAL A 265 -11.12 -1.18 -9.73
C VAL A 265 -10.48 -1.84 -8.50
N GLN A 266 -9.42 -2.63 -8.70
CA GLN A 266 -8.69 -3.26 -7.59
C GLN A 266 -8.14 -2.22 -6.61
N ARG A 267 -7.49 -1.15 -7.10
CA ARG A 267 -6.93 -0.09 -6.24
C ARG A 267 -8.02 0.68 -5.50
N GLU A 268 -9.09 1.07 -6.20
CA GLU A 268 -10.18 1.86 -5.62
C GLU A 268 -10.96 1.06 -4.58
N ALA A 269 -11.31 -0.20 -4.87
CA ALA A 269 -11.93 -1.10 -3.90
C ALA A 269 -11.01 -1.39 -2.71
N GLY A 270 -9.70 -1.55 -2.95
CA GLY A 270 -8.71 -1.71 -1.89
C GLY A 270 -8.61 -0.49 -0.96
N ALA A 271 -8.69 0.73 -1.51
CA ALA A 271 -8.72 1.96 -0.71
C ALA A 271 -10.00 2.05 0.14
N ILE A 272 -11.16 1.77 -0.45
CA ILE A 272 -12.44 1.72 0.25
C ILE A 272 -12.40 0.72 1.41
N ARG A 273 -11.85 -0.48 1.18
CA ARG A 273 -11.68 -1.50 2.22
C ARG A 273 -10.82 -0.97 3.38
N ALA A 274 -9.64 -0.42 3.07
CA ALA A 274 -8.73 0.09 4.09
C ALA A 274 -9.29 1.30 4.87
N GLU A 275 -10.13 2.13 4.23
CA GLU A 275 -10.89 3.18 4.92
C GLU A 275 -11.97 2.59 5.82
N ALA A 276 -12.75 1.61 5.35
CA ALA A 276 -13.79 0.95 6.13
C ALA A 276 -13.22 0.23 7.37
N GLU A 277 -12.11 -0.49 7.23
CA GLU A 277 -11.45 -1.22 8.32
C GLU A 277 -10.92 -0.29 9.43
N ARG A 278 -10.60 0.97 9.12
CA ARG A 278 -10.13 1.96 10.10
C ARG A 278 -11.24 2.58 10.95
N LEU A 279 -12.50 2.60 10.47
CA LEU A 279 -13.60 3.24 11.20
C LEU A 279 -13.84 2.62 12.59
N PRO A 280 -13.89 1.28 12.75
CA PRO A 280 -14.01 0.66 14.06
C PRO A 280 -12.84 0.93 15.01
N GLU A 281 -11.62 0.99 14.47
CA GLU A 281 -10.42 1.28 15.27
C GLU A 281 -10.47 2.71 15.83
N GLN A 282 -10.81 3.68 14.96
CA GLN A 282 -10.97 5.08 15.33
C GLN A 282 -12.08 5.27 16.37
N ALA A 283 -13.20 4.57 16.20
CA ALA A 283 -14.32 4.55 17.13
C ALA A 283 -13.87 4.07 18.53
N ALA A 284 -13.18 2.91 18.59
CA ALA A 284 -12.69 2.33 19.82
C ALA A 284 -11.63 3.21 20.52
N GLU A 285 -10.74 3.85 19.76
CA GLU A 285 -9.74 4.78 20.28
C GLU A 285 -10.40 5.99 20.96
N ILE A 286 -11.43 6.57 20.32
CA ILE A 286 -12.19 7.68 20.90
C ILE A 286 -12.93 7.24 22.17
N ASP A 287 -13.55 6.05 22.15
CA ASP A 287 -14.27 5.50 23.31
C ASP A 287 -13.32 5.30 24.51
N HIS A 288 -12.13 4.75 24.27
CA HIS A 288 -11.11 4.60 25.31
C HIS A 288 -10.65 5.97 25.86
N ARG A 289 -10.42 6.96 24.99
CA ARG A 289 -10.03 8.31 25.41
C ARG A 289 -11.11 9.00 26.23
N LEU A 290 -12.38 8.86 25.85
CA LEU A 290 -13.52 9.38 26.60
C LEU A 290 -13.55 8.82 28.02
N VAL A 291 -13.41 7.50 28.19
CA VAL A 291 -13.37 6.86 29.51
C VAL A 291 -12.16 7.34 30.32
N SER A 292 -10.97 7.33 29.71
CA SER A 292 -9.73 7.75 30.38
C SER A 292 -9.79 9.20 30.89
N LEU A 293 -10.25 10.13 30.05
CA LEU A 293 -10.34 11.54 30.41
C LEU A 293 -11.46 11.83 31.42
N ARG A 294 -12.59 11.10 31.38
CA ARG A 294 -13.62 11.18 32.43
C ARG A 294 -13.07 10.79 33.80
N THR A 295 -12.36 9.65 33.86
CA THR A 295 -11.72 9.21 35.11
C THR A 295 -10.71 10.24 35.62
N ARG A 296 -9.93 10.84 34.71
CA ARG A 296 -8.98 11.90 35.09
C ARG A 296 -9.69 13.15 35.59
N ALA A 297 -10.79 13.58 34.96
CA ALA A 297 -11.59 14.71 35.43
C ALA A 297 -12.12 14.46 36.85
N GLN A 298 -12.69 13.27 37.12
CA GLN A 298 -13.19 12.90 38.45
C GLN A 298 -12.08 12.89 39.52
N ALA A 299 -10.91 12.35 39.17
CA ALA A 299 -9.74 12.37 40.06
C ALA A 299 -9.30 13.81 40.36
N LEU A 300 -9.30 14.69 39.35
CA LEU A 300 -8.95 16.09 39.51
C LEU A 300 -9.96 16.88 40.34
N THR A 301 -11.26 16.63 40.21
CA THR A 301 -12.29 17.19 41.11
C THR A 301 -11.96 16.91 42.58
N THR A 302 -11.57 15.66 42.87
CA THR A 302 -11.24 15.24 44.23
C THR A 302 -9.95 15.90 44.73
N ARG A 303 -8.93 15.99 43.87
CA ARG A 303 -7.63 16.61 44.19
C ARG A 303 -7.75 18.13 44.35
N ALA A 304 -8.55 18.81 43.54
CA ALA A 304 -8.81 20.24 43.66
C ALA A 304 -9.41 20.60 45.03
N GLY A 305 -10.26 19.73 45.59
CA GLY A 305 -10.79 19.90 46.95
C GLY A 305 -9.72 19.88 48.06
N GLN A 306 -8.53 19.32 47.80
CA GLN A 306 -7.41 19.29 48.75
C GLN A 306 -6.57 20.58 48.73
N VAL A 307 -6.78 21.48 47.76
CA VAL A 307 -6.01 22.73 47.65
C VAL A 307 -6.39 23.72 48.74
N GLU A 308 -7.66 23.80 49.13
CA GLU A 308 -8.12 24.76 50.14
C GLU A 308 -7.51 24.52 51.54
N PRO A 309 -7.39 23.27 52.04
CA PRO A 309 -6.60 22.98 53.24
C PRO A 309 -5.12 23.41 53.12
N VAL A 310 -4.49 23.18 51.97
CA VAL A 310 -3.09 23.59 51.72
C VAL A 310 -2.95 25.11 51.75
N LEU A 311 -3.85 25.85 51.09
CA LEU A 311 -3.87 27.31 51.13
C LEU A 311 -4.14 27.87 52.52
N SER A 312 -4.97 27.20 53.32
CA SER A 312 -5.23 27.58 54.71
C SER A 312 -3.97 27.44 55.56
N GLU A 313 -3.20 26.36 55.37
CA GLU A 313 -1.92 26.16 56.05
C GLU A 313 -0.88 27.21 55.62
N LEU A 314 -0.82 27.52 54.32
CA LEU A 314 0.04 28.57 53.78
C LEU A 314 -0.28 29.94 54.39
N ARG A 315 -1.57 30.32 54.43
CA ARG A 315 -2.05 31.57 55.02
C ARG A 315 -1.72 31.71 56.50
N ARG A 316 -1.74 30.59 57.24
CA ARG A 316 -1.46 30.57 58.68
C ARG A 316 0.03 30.75 59.00
N ARG A 317 0.94 30.23 58.16
CA ARG A 317 2.35 30.06 58.52
C ARG A 317 3.34 30.93 57.75
N PHE A 318 2.95 31.42 56.58
CA PHE A 318 3.84 32.13 55.66
C PHE A 318 3.31 33.52 55.30
N SER A 319 4.19 34.39 54.83
CA SER A 319 3.83 35.74 54.38
C SER A 319 2.90 35.70 53.16
N VAL A 320 2.22 36.81 52.88
CA VAL A 320 1.25 36.93 51.76
C VAL A 320 1.88 36.61 50.41
N ALA A 321 3.13 37.05 50.19
CA ALA A 321 3.89 36.80 48.96
C ALA A 321 4.07 35.31 48.64
N CYS A 322 4.03 34.44 49.64
CA CYS A 322 4.21 32.99 49.46
C CYS A 322 2.99 32.28 48.84
N TRP A 323 1.80 32.88 48.88
CA TRP A 323 0.55 32.20 48.50
C TRP A 323 -0.46 33.03 47.72
N GLN A 324 -0.33 34.37 47.66
CA GLN A 324 -1.32 35.23 46.99
C GLN A 324 -1.58 34.84 45.53
N ASP A 325 -0.55 34.38 44.82
CA ASP A 325 -0.62 33.94 43.42
C ASP A 325 -1.46 32.66 43.26
N LEU A 326 -1.59 31.87 44.33
CA LEU A 326 -2.31 30.61 44.34
C LEU A 326 -3.78 30.75 44.79
N GLN A 327 -4.20 31.94 45.21
CA GLN A 327 -5.53 32.15 45.82
C GLN A 327 -6.69 31.80 44.87
N GLN A 328 -6.50 32.00 43.56
CA GLN A 328 -7.53 31.72 42.55
C GLN A 328 -7.52 30.26 42.06
N VAL A 329 -6.50 29.46 42.42
CA VAL A 329 -6.33 28.09 41.92
C VAL A 329 -7.54 27.19 42.24
N PRO A 330 -8.15 27.20 43.44
CA PRO A 330 -9.31 26.36 43.72
C PRO A 330 -10.51 26.67 42.81
N ALA A 331 -10.83 27.96 42.65
CA ALA A 331 -11.95 28.39 41.81
C ALA A 331 -11.68 28.06 40.33
N GLN A 332 -10.46 28.33 39.85
CA GLN A 332 -10.06 28.01 38.48
C GLN A 332 -10.08 26.50 38.21
N ALA A 333 -9.65 25.68 39.18
CA ALA A 333 -9.67 24.23 39.03
C ALA A 333 -11.09 23.68 38.91
N VAL A 334 -12.03 24.18 39.73
CA VAL A 334 -13.45 23.83 39.63
C VAL A 334 -14.03 24.23 38.27
N GLU A 335 -13.74 25.46 37.81
CA GLU A 335 -14.22 25.95 36.52
C GLU A 335 -13.68 25.13 35.35
N ASN A 336 -12.37 24.89 35.32
CA ASN A 336 -11.70 24.14 34.27
C ASN A 336 -12.21 22.70 34.19
N VAL A 337 -12.39 22.02 35.33
CA VAL A 337 -12.93 20.67 35.35
C VAL A 337 -14.39 20.67 34.87
N ALA A 338 -15.22 21.61 35.31
CA ALA A 338 -16.59 21.74 34.82
C ALA A 338 -16.64 21.99 33.31
N GLN A 339 -15.71 22.79 32.77
CA GLN A 339 -15.56 23.01 31.33
C GLN A 339 -15.11 21.73 30.60
N ALA A 340 -14.14 21.00 31.15
CA ALA A 340 -13.69 19.73 30.62
C ALA A 340 -14.82 18.70 30.56
N GLU A 341 -15.66 18.63 31.60
CA GLU A 341 -16.84 17.75 31.63
C GLU A 341 -17.90 18.12 30.59
N ARG A 342 -18.16 19.42 30.37
CA ARG A 342 -19.03 19.87 29.27
C ARG A 342 -18.49 19.42 27.92
N LYS A 343 -17.20 19.65 27.67
CA LYS A 343 -16.52 19.23 26.43
C LYS A 343 -16.45 17.71 26.26
N LEU A 344 -16.39 16.94 27.34
CA LEU A 344 -16.48 15.47 27.29
C LEU A 344 -17.88 15.00 26.86
N ARG A 345 -18.95 15.73 27.23
CA ARG A 345 -20.31 15.45 26.73
C ARG A 345 -20.47 15.83 25.26
N GLU A 346 -19.93 16.98 24.86
CA GLU A 346 -19.87 17.39 23.45
C GLU A 346 -19.08 16.35 22.61
N ALA A 347 -17.94 15.88 23.11
CA ALA A 347 -17.12 14.86 22.46
C ALA A 347 -17.85 13.52 22.34
N GLN A 348 -18.61 13.11 23.37
CA GLN A 348 -19.47 11.93 23.30
C GLN A 348 -20.55 12.10 22.23
N SER A 349 -21.24 13.25 22.20
CA SER A 349 -22.25 13.52 21.18
C SER A 349 -21.66 13.52 19.77
N ALA A 350 -20.48 14.09 19.57
CA ALA A 350 -19.74 14.01 18.31
C ALA A 350 -19.35 12.58 17.96
N ARG A 351 -18.96 11.75 18.94
CA ARG A 351 -18.65 10.33 18.76
C ARG A 351 -19.90 9.51 18.38
N ASP A 352 -21.04 9.78 19.00
CA ASP A 352 -22.32 9.11 18.70
C ASP A 352 -22.83 9.52 17.32
N ALA A 353 -22.69 10.81 16.99
CA ALA A 353 -22.91 11.34 15.66
C ALA A 353 -21.77 10.99 14.67
N GLN A 354 -20.72 10.27 15.08
CA GLN A 354 -19.60 9.84 14.23
C GLN A 354 -18.88 10.99 13.48
N HIS A 355 -18.84 12.17 14.08
CA HIS A 355 -18.04 13.31 13.64
C HIS A 355 -16.64 13.19 14.23
N TRP A 356 -15.82 12.34 13.62
CA TRP A 356 -14.53 11.91 14.19
C TRP A 356 -13.53 13.04 14.44
N ALA A 357 -13.47 14.01 13.53
CA ALA A 357 -12.57 15.17 13.64
C ALA A 357 -12.96 16.06 14.83
N ASP A 358 -14.25 16.33 15.00
CA ASP A 358 -14.80 17.13 16.09
C ASP A 358 -14.54 16.46 17.44
N ALA A 359 -14.86 15.16 17.55
CA ALA A 359 -14.60 14.38 18.77
C ALA A 359 -13.10 14.43 19.15
N THR A 360 -12.20 14.28 18.17
CA THR A 360 -10.74 14.33 18.41
C THR A 360 -10.27 15.71 18.87
N SER A 361 -10.79 16.77 18.25
CA SER A 361 -10.48 18.16 18.62
C SER A 361 -10.96 18.48 20.05
N LEU A 362 -12.18 18.07 20.39
CA LEU A 362 -12.76 18.24 21.72
C LEU A 362 -11.96 17.47 22.78
N LEU A 363 -11.57 16.22 22.52
CA LEU A 363 -10.74 15.43 23.44
C LEU A 363 -9.35 16.04 23.66
N SER A 364 -8.74 16.60 22.61
CA SER A 364 -7.47 17.35 22.75
C SER A 364 -7.62 18.58 23.64
N THR A 365 -8.73 19.30 23.50
CA THR A 365 -9.05 20.47 24.35
C THR A 365 -9.26 20.05 25.81
N VAL A 366 -10.00 18.97 26.04
CA VAL A 366 -10.19 18.39 27.39
C VAL A 366 -8.85 18.03 28.01
N ARG A 367 -7.98 17.35 27.27
CA ARG A 367 -6.64 16.98 27.77
C ARG A 367 -5.83 18.21 28.18
N ALA A 368 -5.85 19.28 27.38
CA ALA A 368 -5.15 20.52 27.70
C ALA A 368 -5.68 21.18 28.99
N LEU A 369 -7.01 21.28 29.12
CA LEU A 369 -7.65 21.81 30.33
C LEU A 369 -7.30 21.00 31.59
N LEU A 370 -7.39 19.67 31.50
CA LEU A 370 -7.10 18.79 32.64
C LEU A 370 -5.61 18.82 33.02
N ASN A 371 -4.70 18.87 32.05
CA ASN A 371 -3.27 19.02 32.33
C ASN A 371 -2.96 20.35 33.02
N ALA A 372 -3.44 21.47 32.47
CA ALA A 372 -3.22 22.78 33.08
C ALA A 372 -3.80 22.87 34.51
N THR A 373 -4.93 22.20 34.74
CA THR A 373 -5.54 22.13 36.07
C THR A 373 -4.72 21.27 37.04
N ASP A 374 -4.24 20.12 36.59
CA ASP A 374 -3.37 19.23 37.39
C ASP A 374 -2.07 19.93 37.81
N ASP A 375 -1.47 20.69 36.88
CA ASP A 375 -0.26 21.48 37.14
C ASP A 375 -0.54 22.58 38.20
N ALA A 376 -1.65 23.32 38.05
CA ALA A 376 -2.04 24.37 38.98
C ALA A 376 -2.36 23.82 40.39
N VAL A 377 -3.10 22.71 40.47
CA VAL A 377 -3.43 22.03 41.73
C VAL A 377 -2.19 21.50 42.43
N SER A 378 -1.26 20.90 41.68
CA SER A 378 0.00 20.37 42.22
C SER A 378 0.93 21.48 42.72
N ALA A 379 0.94 22.63 42.03
CA ALA A 379 1.77 23.77 42.41
C ALA A 379 1.53 24.25 43.85
N ALA A 380 0.30 24.19 44.36
CA ALA A 380 0.00 24.59 45.74
C ALA A 380 0.60 23.64 46.78
N GLY A 381 0.49 22.33 46.55
CA GLY A 381 1.08 21.30 47.42
C GLY A 381 2.61 21.37 47.41
N ASP A 382 3.20 21.49 46.22
CA ASP A 382 4.64 21.65 46.05
C ASP A 382 5.16 22.93 46.70
N ARG A 383 4.41 24.03 46.60
CA ARG A 383 4.73 25.30 47.28
C ARG A 383 4.80 25.10 48.78
N LEU A 384 3.79 24.49 49.40
CA LEU A 384 3.78 24.24 50.85
C LEU A 384 4.94 23.32 51.27
N ALA A 385 5.22 22.25 50.51
CA ALA A 385 6.32 21.34 50.81
C ALA A 385 7.68 22.06 50.77
N ARG A 386 7.95 22.86 49.74
CA ARG A 386 9.18 23.65 49.60
C ARG A 386 9.33 24.69 50.70
N LEU A 387 8.26 25.39 51.03
CA LEU A 387 8.25 26.40 52.09
C LEU A 387 8.49 25.77 53.47
N ASN A 388 7.92 24.60 53.74
CA ASN A 388 8.19 23.85 54.96
C ASN A 388 9.66 23.40 55.06
N ALA A 389 10.24 22.92 53.96
CA ALA A 389 11.63 22.49 53.92
C ALA A 389 12.59 23.65 54.20
N VAL A 390 12.40 24.80 53.52
CA VAL A 390 13.27 25.96 53.71
C VAL A 390 13.07 26.63 55.06
N GLN A 391 11.85 26.66 55.60
CA GLN A 391 11.61 27.16 56.96
C GLN A 391 12.36 26.32 58.01
N LYS A 392 12.46 25.00 57.78
CA LYS A 392 13.16 24.09 58.70
C LYS A 392 14.68 24.28 58.66
N ASP A 393 15.24 24.47 57.47
CA ASP A 393 16.68 24.66 57.27
C ASP A 393 16.96 25.58 56.06
N PRO A 394 16.98 26.91 56.27
CA PRO A 394 17.33 27.85 55.20
C PRO A 394 18.80 27.70 54.76
N GLN A 395 19.69 27.28 55.67
CA GLN A 395 21.13 27.19 55.42
C GLN A 395 21.45 26.09 54.39
N ALA A 396 20.70 24.99 54.38
CA ALA A 396 20.83 23.98 53.33
C ALA A 396 20.67 24.56 51.92
N GLU A 397 19.69 25.44 51.70
CA GLU A 397 19.46 26.06 50.39
C GLU A 397 20.52 27.13 50.06
N VAL A 398 21.02 27.85 51.07
CA VAL A 398 22.17 28.77 50.93
C VAL A 398 23.41 28.01 50.49
N GLU A 399 23.78 26.93 51.19
CA GLU A 399 24.99 26.15 50.91
C GLU A 399 24.93 25.47 49.55
N LYS A 400 23.76 24.93 49.17
CA LYS A 400 23.53 24.42 47.82
C LYS A 400 23.77 25.48 46.74
N THR A 401 23.31 26.71 46.98
CA THR A 401 23.47 27.82 46.03
C THR A 401 24.92 28.31 45.99
N ARG A 402 25.58 28.44 47.14
CA ARG A 402 27.01 28.75 47.24
C ARG A 402 27.86 27.71 46.53
N PHE A 403 27.52 26.43 46.66
CA PHE A 403 28.24 25.36 45.98
C PHE A 403 28.17 25.51 44.46
N ALA A 404 27.00 25.78 43.90
CA ALA A 404 26.83 26.00 42.46
C ALA A 404 27.64 27.22 41.95
N ILE A 405 27.65 28.31 42.72
CA ILE A 405 28.47 29.49 42.39
C ILE A 405 29.96 29.15 42.45
N ARG A 406 30.43 28.51 43.53
CA ARG A 406 31.84 28.12 43.70
C ARG A 406 32.31 27.18 42.60
N ASP A 407 31.48 26.23 42.20
CA ASP A 407 31.78 25.31 41.10
C ASP A 407 31.93 26.07 39.77
N ALA A 408 31.02 26.98 39.47
CA ALA A 408 31.10 27.85 38.29
C ALA A 408 32.35 28.77 38.32
N GLN A 409 32.67 29.36 39.48
CA GLN A 409 33.88 30.18 39.67
C GLN A 409 35.15 29.35 39.47
N ARG A 410 35.22 28.12 40.01
CA ARG A 410 36.35 27.21 39.82
C ARG A 410 36.53 26.88 38.34
N LEU A 411 35.45 26.62 37.62
CA LEU A 411 35.50 26.36 36.18
C LEU A 411 36.00 27.59 35.40
N ALA A 412 35.52 28.78 35.75
CA ALA A 412 35.92 30.05 35.13
C ALA A 412 37.42 30.37 35.33
N MET A 413 37.99 29.95 36.46
CA MET A 413 39.42 30.13 36.78
C MET A 413 40.33 29.02 36.21
N THR A 414 39.77 27.93 35.69
CA THR A 414 40.58 26.79 35.22
C THR A 414 41.50 27.21 34.06
N GLY A 415 42.81 27.04 34.25
CA GLY A 415 43.83 27.38 33.24
C GLY A 415 44.15 28.87 33.13
N ARG A 416 43.70 29.71 34.08
CA ARG A 416 43.91 31.16 34.05
C ARG A 416 44.35 31.67 35.43
N THR A 417 45.20 32.71 35.43
CA THR A 417 45.57 33.47 36.64
C THR A 417 44.66 34.67 36.88
N THR A 418 44.04 35.22 35.82
CA THR A 418 43.07 36.31 35.90
C THR A 418 41.70 35.85 35.39
N PRO A 419 40.61 36.06 36.15
CA PRO A 419 39.26 35.70 35.70
C PRO A 419 38.84 36.48 34.45
N ASP A 420 38.12 35.82 33.53
CA ASP A 420 37.49 36.53 32.41
C ASP A 420 36.38 37.45 32.92
N PRO A 421 36.40 38.76 32.63
CA PRO A 421 35.33 39.66 33.06
C PRO A 421 33.93 39.23 32.58
N ARG A 422 33.82 38.51 31.46
CA ARG A 422 32.55 38.00 30.91
C ARG A 422 31.93 36.88 31.75
N HIS A 423 32.74 36.18 32.54
CA HIS A 423 32.32 35.09 33.43
C HIS A 423 32.30 35.53 34.89
N ALA A 424 33.27 36.34 35.31
CA ALA A 424 33.42 36.79 36.68
C ALA A 424 32.31 37.75 37.09
N ARG A 425 32.00 38.78 36.29
CA ARG A 425 30.97 39.79 36.65
C ARG A 425 29.60 39.16 36.96
N PRO A 426 29.04 38.24 36.13
CA PRO A 426 27.77 37.59 36.46
C PRO A 426 27.84 36.70 37.71
N LEU A 427 28.99 36.11 38.03
CA LEU A 427 29.18 35.28 39.22
C LEU A 427 29.32 36.12 40.49
N ASP A 428 30.01 37.27 40.42
CA ASP A 428 30.09 38.22 41.52
C ASP A 428 28.71 38.83 41.82
N GLU A 429 27.95 39.16 40.78
CA GLU A 429 26.56 39.59 40.92
C GLU A 429 25.70 38.49 41.56
N ALA A 430 25.89 37.23 41.18
CA ALA A 430 25.20 36.08 41.75
C ALA A 430 25.51 35.91 43.27
N VAL A 431 26.75 36.15 43.71
CA VAL A 431 27.12 36.20 45.14
C VAL A 431 26.37 37.33 45.85
N ALA A 432 26.45 38.55 45.32
CA ALA A 432 25.80 39.70 45.94
C ALA A 432 24.26 39.55 46.02
N ARG A 433 23.65 38.91 45.01
CA ARG A 433 22.23 38.55 44.99
C ARG A 433 21.88 37.55 46.09
N LEU A 434 22.71 36.51 46.26
CA LEU A 434 22.53 35.53 47.33
C LEU A 434 22.65 36.18 48.72
N GLU A 435 23.64 37.05 48.94
CA GLU A 435 23.81 37.76 50.22
C GLU A 435 22.61 38.63 50.57
N ARG A 436 22.07 39.37 49.59
CA ARG A 436 20.83 40.14 49.77
C ARG A 436 19.63 39.26 50.10
N ALA A 437 19.50 38.11 49.42
CA ALA A 437 18.42 37.16 49.68
C ALA A 437 18.50 36.57 51.10
N VAL A 438 19.71 36.29 51.60
CA VAL A 438 19.93 35.84 52.98
C VAL A 438 19.60 36.94 53.99
N GLY A 439 20.09 38.17 53.77
CA GLY A 439 19.79 39.29 54.66
C GLY A 439 18.30 39.61 54.75
N ALA A 440 17.53 39.38 53.68
CA ALA A 440 16.08 39.53 53.68
C ALA A 440 15.35 38.53 54.61
N LEU A 441 15.99 37.42 55.01
CA LEU A 441 15.42 36.47 55.97
C LEU A 441 15.50 36.94 57.42
N GLU A 442 16.42 37.84 57.77
CA GLU A 442 16.71 38.24 59.15
C GLU A 442 15.74 39.31 59.67
N GLY A 443 15.00 39.98 58.78
CA GLY A 443 14.26 41.21 59.08
C GLY A 443 12.81 41.08 59.57
N GLY A 444 12.25 39.88 59.78
CA GLY A 444 10.83 39.78 60.14
C GLY A 444 10.33 38.44 60.70
N ARG A 445 9.15 38.47 61.33
CA ARG A 445 8.50 37.30 61.98
C ARG A 445 8.08 36.20 60.98
N HIS A 446 7.74 36.59 59.75
CA HIS A 446 7.48 35.68 58.62
C HIS A 446 8.24 36.18 57.40
N PRO A 447 9.50 35.76 57.22
CA PRO A 447 10.27 36.10 56.02
C PRO A 447 9.57 35.67 54.75
N ASP A 448 9.85 36.38 53.65
CA ASP A 448 9.42 35.97 52.31
C ASP A 448 10.30 34.82 51.80
N TYR A 449 10.03 33.63 52.32
CA TYR A 449 10.69 32.40 51.91
C TYR A 449 10.46 32.07 50.43
N TRP A 450 9.37 32.57 49.82
CA TRP A 450 9.12 32.34 48.40
C TRP A 450 10.03 33.18 47.52
N HIS A 451 10.19 34.47 47.83
CA HIS A 451 11.19 35.30 47.17
C HIS A 451 12.60 34.72 47.34
N PHE A 452 12.96 34.31 48.56
CA PHE A 452 14.25 33.66 48.81
C PHE A 452 14.48 32.40 47.96
N LEU A 453 13.50 31.50 47.90
CA LEU A 453 13.59 30.28 47.07
C LEU A 453 13.66 30.58 45.58
N THR A 454 12.92 31.59 45.11
CA THR A 454 12.91 31.97 43.68
C THR A 454 14.23 32.63 43.30
N GLU A 455 14.77 33.47 44.19
CA GLU A 455 16.02 34.17 44.00
C GLU A 455 17.23 33.23 44.04
N THR A 456 17.29 32.32 45.01
CA THR A 456 18.35 31.29 45.08
C THR A 456 18.33 30.36 43.86
N ASP A 457 17.16 30.01 43.33
CA ASP A 457 17.06 29.25 42.09
C ASP A 457 17.54 30.07 40.88
N ALA A 458 17.12 31.32 40.75
CA ALA A 458 17.58 32.22 39.68
C ALA A 458 19.11 32.42 39.71
N VAL A 459 19.70 32.52 40.89
CA VAL A 459 21.16 32.58 41.11
C VAL A 459 21.84 31.30 40.62
N ARG A 460 21.33 30.11 40.96
CA ARG A 460 21.87 28.84 40.44
C ARG A 460 21.76 28.74 38.93
N GLN A 461 20.64 29.16 38.35
CA GLN A 461 20.47 29.18 36.90
C GLN A 461 21.45 30.16 36.22
N ALA A 462 21.72 31.32 36.84
CA ALA A 462 22.73 32.25 36.35
C ALA A 462 24.14 31.62 36.34
N ALA A 463 24.52 30.94 37.43
CA ALA A 463 25.78 30.21 37.50
C ALA A 463 25.85 29.09 36.44
N ALA A 464 24.77 28.34 36.24
CA ALA A 464 24.68 27.29 35.23
C ALA A 464 24.83 27.84 33.80
N ARG A 465 24.25 29.01 33.50
CA ARG A 465 24.43 29.69 32.19
C ARG A 465 25.89 30.08 31.94
N VAL A 466 26.60 30.53 32.98
CA VAL A 466 28.04 30.83 32.87
C VAL A 466 28.82 29.54 32.59
N VAL A 467 28.52 28.45 33.29
CA VAL A 467 29.13 27.13 33.04
C VAL A 467 28.89 26.67 31.60
N ALA A 468 27.66 26.79 31.10
CA ALA A 468 27.31 26.44 29.72
C ALA A 468 28.13 27.25 28.71
N ARG A 469 28.20 28.58 28.88
CA ARG A 469 29.01 29.46 28.02
C ARG A 469 30.49 29.07 28.02
N ILE A 470 31.09 28.83 29.18
CA ILE A 470 32.50 28.41 29.27
C ILE A 470 32.73 27.09 28.52
N ARG A 471 31.80 26.14 28.64
CA ARG A 471 31.90 24.85 27.94
C ARG A 471 31.74 25.00 26.43
N GLU A 472 30.81 25.84 25.97
CA GLU A 472 30.65 26.16 24.55
C GLU A 472 31.90 26.82 23.98
N GLU A 473 32.48 27.81 24.66
CA GLU A 473 33.72 28.46 24.23
C GLU A 473 34.89 27.48 24.15
N ARG A 474 35.01 26.55 25.11
CA ARG A 474 36.07 25.52 25.09
C ARG A 474 35.83 24.45 24.03
N GLY A 475 34.57 24.12 23.73
CA GLY A 475 34.20 23.19 22.66
C GLY A 475 34.36 23.80 21.26
N GLY A 476 34.13 25.11 21.12
CA GLY A 476 34.35 25.86 19.88
C GLY A 476 35.80 26.18 19.58
N LEU A 477 36.70 26.11 20.56
CA LEU A 477 38.17 26.24 20.40
C LEU A 477 38.87 24.94 19.96
N ALA A 478 38.12 23.83 19.80
CA ALA A 478 38.64 22.54 19.37
C ALA A 478 38.41 22.23 17.86
N HIS A 479 37.97 23.22 17.09
CA HIS A 479 37.87 23.22 15.63
C HIS A 479 38.64 24.43 15.08
#